data_AF-A0A1I7URY5-F1
#
_entry.id   AF-A0A1I7URY5-F1
#
_cell.length_a   1.000
_cell.length_b   1.000
_cell.length_c   1.000
_cell.angle_alpha   90.00
_cell.angle_beta   90.00
_cell.angle_gamma   90.00
#
_symmetry.space_group_name_H-M   'P 1'
#
loop_
_entity.id
_entity.type
_entity.pdbx_description
1 polymer ?
#
loop_
_entity_poly.entity_id
_entity_poly.type
_entity_poly.pdbx_seq_one_letter_code
_entity_poly.pdbx_strand_id
1 'polypeptide(L)' 'MKTFQIFFMSPAVNFVINVFGAGLFCVLLVIDLDMIMYKFSPEDYICACVSLYLDILNLFIRILQIVAEANK' A
#
# COMPACT_ATOMS: atom_id res chain seq x y z
N MET A 1 25.33 9.22 10.27
CA MET A 1 24.21 8.29 10.54
C MET A 1 23.02 8.91 11.31
N LYS A 2 23.16 10.03 12.04
CA LYS A 2 22.03 10.66 12.75
C LYS A 2 21.11 11.54 11.87
N THR A 3 21.67 12.14 10.82
CA THR A 3 20.92 13.07 9.93
C THR A 3 19.81 12.35 9.14
N PHE A 4 20.02 11.10 8.72
CA PHE A 4 19.02 10.29 8.02
C PHE A 4 17.81 9.95 8.88
N GLN A 5 18.02 9.70 10.18
CA GLN A 5 16.92 9.46 11.13
C GLN A 5 16.05 10.70 11.32
N ILE A 6 16.63 11.91 11.36
CA ILE A 6 15.88 13.15 11.58
C ILE A 6 14.94 13.45 10.40
N PHE A 7 15.35 13.16 9.17
CA PHE A 7 14.50 13.32 7.98
C PHE A 7 13.34 12.30 7.94
N PHE A 8 13.60 11.03 8.31
CA PHE A 8 12.57 9.99 8.36
C PHE A 8 11.62 10.10 9.57
N MET A 9 11.95 10.92 10.58
CA MET A 9 11.14 11.06 11.79
C MET A 9 10.29 12.33 11.82
N SER A 10 10.31 13.13 10.74
CA SER A 10 9.43 14.28 10.59
C SER A 10 7.99 13.81 10.30
N PRO A 11 7.00 14.25 11.09
CA PRO A 11 5.58 13.90 10.88
C PRO A 11 5.09 14.22 9.47
N ALA A 12 5.54 15.34 8.88
CA ALA A 12 5.16 15.74 7.53
C ALA A 12 5.76 14.82 6.46
N VAL A 13 6.98 14.34 6.65
CA VAL A 13 7.63 13.41 5.71
C VAL A 13 6.96 12.04 5.77
N ASN A 14 6.63 11.55 6.97
CA ASN A 14 5.89 10.30 7.12
C ASN A 14 4.51 10.37 6.47
N PHE A 15 3.79 11.47 6.66
CA PHE A 15 2.50 11.70 6.01
C PHE A 15 2.59 11.62 4.49
N VAL A 16 3.57 12.31 3.88
CA VAL A 16 3.78 12.28 2.42
C VAL A 16 4.13 10.86 1.93
N ILE A 17 4.99 10.14 2.64
CA ILE A 17 5.36 8.76 2.31
C ILE A 17 4.14 7.83 2.41
N ASN A 18 3.30 8.00 3.43
CA ASN A 18 2.10 7.20 3.63
C ASN A 18 1.07 7.46 2.51
N VAL A 19 0.81 8.72 2.18
CA VAL A 19 -0.07 9.12 1.06
C VAL A 19 0.45 8.57 -0.28
N PHE A 20 1.74 8.77 -0.57
CA PHE A 20 2.32 8.27 -1.82
C PHE A 20 2.24 6.76 -1.92
N GLY A 21 2.60 6.05 -0.85
CA GLY A 21 2.51 4.60 -0.85
C GLY A 21 1.08 4.08 -0.91
N ALA A 22 0.10 4.77 -0.32
CA ALA A 22 -1.32 4.40 -0.46
C ALA A 22 -1.75 4.54 -1.93
N GLY A 23 -1.37 5.64 -2.58
CA GLY A 23 -1.60 5.83 -4.01
C GLY A 23 -0.97 4.73 -4.87
N LEU A 24 0.27 4.32 -4.55
CA LEU A 24 0.94 3.20 -5.23
C LEU A 24 0.15 1.89 -5.09
N PHE A 25 -0.28 1.53 -3.88
CA PHE A 25 -1.08 0.32 -3.65
C PHE A 25 -2.44 0.38 -4.37
N CYS A 26 -3.07 1.55 -4.50
CA CYS A 26 -4.27 1.69 -5.32
C CYS A 26 -4.01 1.37 -6.80
N VAL A 27 -2.90 1.85 -7.36
CA VAL A 27 -2.54 1.57 -8.77
C VAL A 27 -2.21 0.08 -8.96
N LEU A 28 -1.44 -0.51 -8.03
CA LEU A 28 -1.11 -1.93 -8.06
C LEU A 28 -2.38 -2.78 -8.00
N LEU A 29 -3.32 -2.49 -7.11
CA LEU A 29 -4.61 -3.20 -7.03
C LEU A 29 -5.38 -3.20 -8.35
N VAL A 30 -5.40 -2.08 -9.07
CA VAL A 30 -6.06 -2.00 -10.39
C VAL A 30 -5.37 -2.93 -11.40
N ILE A 31 -4.04 -2.95 -11.40
CA ILE A 31 -3.24 -3.82 -12.28
C ILE A 31 -3.43 -5.28 -11.91
N ASP A 32 -3.40 -5.63 -10.62
CA ASP A 32 -3.57 -7.00 -10.16
C ASP A 32 -4.96 -7.53 -10.47
N LEU A 33 -6.00 -6.70 -10.32
CA LEU A 33 -7.36 -7.05 -10.75
C LEU A 33 -7.47 -7.28 -12.25
N ASP A 34 -6.84 -6.45 -13.09
CA ASP A 34 -6.80 -6.65 -14.54
C ASP A 34 -6.13 -7.99 -14.90
N MET A 35 -5.00 -8.30 -14.26
CA MET A 35 -4.31 -9.57 -14.47
C MET A 35 -5.17 -10.76 -14.05
N ILE A 36 -5.82 -10.69 -12.88
CA ILE A 36 -6.71 -11.76 -12.38
C ILE A 36 -7.87 -11.99 -13.35
N MET A 37 -8.47 -10.92 -13.87
CA MET A 37 -9.65 -11.02 -14.72
C MET A 37 -9.34 -11.59 -16.10
N TYR A 38 -8.18 -11.28 -16.67
CA TYR A 38 -7.90 -11.57 -18.08
C TYR A 38 -6.76 -12.57 -18.33
N LYS A 39 -5.92 -12.87 -17.32
CA LYS A 39 -4.66 -13.60 -17.54
C LYS A 39 -4.43 -14.79 -16.60
N PHE A 40 -5.17 -14.91 -15.49
CA PHE A 40 -4.98 -16.01 -14.54
C PHE A 40 -5.71 -17.29 -14.96
N SER A 41 -5.02 -18.43 -14.85
CA SER A 41 -5.64 -19.75 -14.98
C SER A 41 -6.45 -20.08 -13.71
N PRO A 42 -7.55 -20.85 -13.81
CA PRO A 42 -8.36 -21.27 -12.65
C PRO A 42 -7.58 -22.01 -11.57
N GLU A 43 -6.41 -22.56 -11.87
CA GLU A 43 -5.55 -23.27 -10.92
C GLU A 43 -4.67 -22.35 -10.05
N ASP A 44 -4.45 -21.09 -10.48
CA ASP A 44 -3.63 -20.12 -9.75
C ASP A 44 -4.46 -19.12 -8.91
N TYR A 45 -5.78 -19.31 -8.84
CA TYR A 45 -6.70 -18.36 -8.20
C TYR A 45 -6.41 -18.14 -6.71
N ILE A 46 -5.95 -19.18 -5.99
CA ILE A 46 -5.63 -19.07 -4.56
C ILE A 46 -4.49 -18.09 -4.36
N CYS A 47 -3.40 -18.25 -5.12
CA CYS A 47 -2.24 -17.36 -5.06
C CYS A 47 -2.62 -15.92 -5.43
N ALA A 48 -3.44 -15.75 -6.47
CA ALA A 48 -3.90 -14.44 -6.91
C ALA A 48 -4.77 -13.73 -5.85
N CYS A 49 -5.69 -14.46 -5.22
CA CYS A 49 -6.51 -13.96 -4.12
C CYS A 49 -5.68 -13.60 -2.87
N VAL A 50 -4.64 -14.40 -2.54
CA VAL A 50 -3.74 -14.10 -1.43
C VAL A 50 -2.93 -12.82 -1.69
N SER A 51 -2.39 -12.64 -2.89
CA SER A 51 -1.70 -11.40 -3.27
C SER A 51 -2.62 -10.19 -3.16
N LEU A 52 -3.82 -10.27 -3.75
CA LEU A 52 -4.81 -9.20 -3.69
C LEU A 52 -5.18 -8.85 -2.24
N TYR A 53 -5.32 -9.86 -1.38
CA TYR A 53 -5.59 -9.65 0.05
C TYR A 53 -4.45 -8.91 0.75
N LEU A 54 -3.19 -9.26 0.46
CA LEU A 54 -2.02 -8.57 1.04
C LEU A 54 -1.95 -7.11 0.59
N ASP A 55 -2.27 -6.81 -0.67
CA ASP A 55 -2.29 -5.44 -1.19
C ASP A 55 -3.38 -4.59 -0.52
N ILE A 56 -4.58 -5.15 -0.32
CA ILE A 56 -5.67 -4.49 0.42
C ILE A 56 -5.27 -4.23 1.87
N LEU A 57 -4.65 -5.21 2.55
CA LEU A 57 -4.17 -5.04 3.93
C LEU A 57 -3.14 -3.92 4.03
N ASN A 58 -2.18 -3.87 3.10
CA ASN A 58 -1.16 -2.83 3.06
C ASN A 58 -1.76 -1.45 2.82
N LEU A 59 -2.72 -1.34 1.90
CA LEU A 59 -3.46 -0.10 1.67
C LEU A 59 -4.22 0.34 2.93
N PHE A 60 -4.90 -0.59 3.59
CA PHE A 60 -5.64 -0.30 4.82
C PHE A 60 -4.73 0.24 5.93
N ILE A 61 -3.57 -0.39 6.16
CA ILE A 61 -2.60 0.07 7.17
C ILE A 61 -2.09 1.48 6.84
N ARG A 62 -1.80 1.77 5.56
CA ARG A 62 -1.37 3.12 5.16
C ARG A 62 -2.45 4.16 5.40
N ILE A 63 -3.71 3.83 5.09
CA ILE A 63 -4.84 4.72 5.38
C ILE A 63 -4.95 4.97 6.89
N LEU A 64 -4.82 3.94 7.74
CA LEU A 64 -4.82 4.12 9.19
C LEU A 64 -3.69 5.04 9.68
N GLN A 65 -2.48 4.93 9.09
CA GLN A 65 -1.36 5.80 9.42
C GLN A 65 -1.61 7.26 9.01
N ILE A 66 -2.13 7.48 7.80
CA ILE A 66 -2.53 8.82 7.31
C ILE A 66 -3.57 9.44 8.25
N VAL A 67 -4.61 8.69 8.61
CA VAL A 67 -5.67 9.15 9.52
C VAL A 67 -5.10 9.44 10.90
N ALA A 68 -4.24 8.59 11.44
CA ALA A 68 -3.62 8.81 12.75
C ALA A 68 -2.72 10.05 12.76
N GLU A 69 -2.01 10.33 11.67
CA GLU A 69 -1.17 11.53 11.53
C GLU A 69 -2.00 12.80 11.32
N ALA A 70 -3.12 12.72 10.58
CA ALA A 70 -4.02 13.86 10.38
C ALA A 70 -4.81 14.25 11.64
N ASN A 71 -4.99 13.32 12.58
CA ASN A 71 -5.69 13.55 13.85
C ASN A 71 -4.74 13.86 15.04
N LYS A 72 -3.44 14.01 14.79
CA LYS A 72 -2.47 14.51 15.78
C LYS A 72 -2.48 16.03 15.82
#